data_AF-A0A9X9QX83-F1
#
_entry.id   AF-A0A9X9QX83-F1
#
_cell.length_a   1.000
_cell.length_b   1.000
_cell.length_c   1.000
_cell.angle_alpha   90.00
_cell.angle_beta   90.00
_cell.angle_gamma   90.00
#
_symmetry.space_group_name_H-M   'P 1'
#
loop_
_entity.id
_entity.type
_entity.pdbx_description
1 polymer ?
#
loop_
_entity_poly.entity_id
_entity_poly.type
_entity_poly.pdbx_seq_one_letter_code
_entity_poly.pdbx_strand_id
1 'polypeptide(L)'
;MKALADKSECRGTAWRNDDGSGKTFYVGKRGNSKFTRVYEKGKQFGDVNSPWVRFETEFRAGDIEIPLDVLLYPGSYLGGAYPICKAIFKTEAKRMDAKTETVNLSFDHKLFHARNQVGKMVNFLRDIGWDDTKIVDELVKGIEGYPKGLQPEQYDCRDQTQKIQYIHEEQKAIDDLNMQTLLDDLLDEKETAFPQDREKQHIKDIELEERIVSNFLNSKGNSNV
;
A
#
# COMPACT_ATOMS: atom_id res chain seq x y z
N MET A 1 1.77 -16.73 4.36
CA MET A 1 1.19 -15.41 4.05
C MET A 1 0.46 -14.92 5.27
N LYS A 2 0.84 -13.76 5.81
CA LYS A 2 0.15 -13.14 6.94
C LYS A 2 -0.81 -12.14 6.29
N ALA A 3 -2.11 -12.45 6.27
CA ALA A 3 -3.12 -11.46 5.91
C ALA A 3 -2.80 -10.19 6.72
N LEU A 4 -2.73 -9.03 6.06
CA LEU A 4 -2.36 -7.77 6.68
C LEU A 4 -3.55 -7.32 7.54
N ALA A 5 -3.83 -8.05 8.62
CA ALA A 5 -4.90 -7.72 9.55
C ALA A 5 -4.48 -6.42 10.23
N ASP A 6 -5.18 -5.34 9.87
CA ASP A 6 -5.10 -4.07 10.59
C ASP A 6 -5.21 -4.36 12.08
N LYS A 7 -4.29 -3.81 12.88
CA LYS A 7 -4.32 -3.98 14.33
C LYS A 7 -5.69 -3.55 14.85
N SER A 8 -6.33 -4.40 15.64
CA SER A 8 -7.62 -4.08 16.26
C SER A 8 -7.50 -4.04 17.78
N GLU A 9 -8.37 -3.25 18.42
CA GLU A 9 -8.39 -3.06 19.86
C GLU A 9 -9.84 -3.00 20.38
N CYS A 10 -10.16 -3.81 21.39
CA CYS A 10 -11.41 -3.72 22.14
C CYS A 10 -11.20 -2.77 23.33
N ARG A 11 -11.86 -1.61 23.31
CA ARG A 11 -11.77 -0.59 24.36
C ARG A 11 -13.04 -0.53 25.20
N GLY A 12 -12.87 -0.56 26.52
CA GLY A 12 -13.94 -0.45 27.51
C GLY A 12 -14.04 -1.68 28.43
N THR A 13 -14.56 -1.49 29.64
CA THR A 13 -14.79 -2.55 30.63
C THR A 13 -15.95 -3.46 30.22
N ALA A 14 -16.93 -2.92 29.48
CA ALA A 14 -18.08 -3.63 28.91
C ALA A 14 -17.71 -4.86 28.06
N TRP A 15 -16.48 -4.94 27.54
CA TRP A 15 -15.99 -6.11 26.80
C TRP A 15 -15.70 -7.33 27.68
N ARG A 16 -15.39 -7.11 28.96
CA ARG A 16 -15.14 -8.18 29.93
C ARG A 16 -16.39 -8.53 30.70
N ASN A 17 -17.08 -7.51 31.22
CA ASN A 17 -18.33 -7.64 31.96
C ASN A 17 -19.26 -6.54 31.46
N ASP A 18 -20.47 -6.88 31.01
CA ASP A 18 -21.41 -5.90 30.49
C ASP A 18 -21.96 -5.04 31.64
N ASP A 19 -21.34 -3.88 31.84
CA ASP A 19 -21.58 -2.94 32.93
C ASP A 19 -22.43 -1.72 32.49
N GLY A 20 -22.96 -1.76 31.26
CA GLY A 20 -23.73 -0.66 30.68
C GLY A 20 -22.91 0.53 30.19
N SER A 21 -21.58 0.54 30.38
CA SER A 21 -20.69 1.62 29.90
C SER A 21 -20.55 1.66 28.37
N GLY A 22 -20.85 0.54 27.71
CA GLY A 22 -20.83 0.39 26.27
C GLY A 22 -19.50 -0.10 25.70
N LYS A 23 -19.60 -0.84 24.60
CA LYS A 23 -18.48 -1.47 23.90
C LYS A 23 -18.00 -0.57 22.77
N THR A 24 -16.68 -0.42 22.67
CA THR A 24 -16.00 0.30 21.58
C THR A 24 -14.93 -0.58 20.94
N PHE A 25 -14.95 -0.72 19.63
CA PHE A 25 -13.99 -1.48 18.84
C PHE A 25 -13.23 -0.56 17.89
N TYR A 26 -11.91 -0.66 17.90
CA TYR A 26 -11.02 0.07 17.03
C TYR A 26 -10.38 -0.85 15.99
N VAL A 27 -10.26 -0.35 14.76
CA VAL A 27 -9.52 -1.00 13.67
C VAL A 27 -8.51 0.01 13.12
N GLY A 28 -7.25 -0.38 13.11
CA GLY A 28 -6.11 0.49 12.82
C GLY A 28 -5.59 1.23 14.06
N LYS A 29 -4.60 2.09 13.84
CA LYS A 29 -4.01 2.95 14.88
C LYS A 29 -4.34 4.41 14.60
N ARG A 30 -4.63 5.18 15.66
CA ARG A 30 -4.76 6.63 15.55
C ARG A 30 -3.46 7.24 15.02
N GLY A 31 -3.54 8.00 13.93
CA GLY A 31 -2.38 8.55 13.23
C GLY A 31 -2.13 7.92 11.86
N ASN A 32 -2.65 6.71 11.60
CA ASN A 32 -2.60 6.11 10.28
C ASN A 32 -3.54 6.82 9.31
N SER A 33 -3.34 6.57 8.02
CA SER A 33 -4.16 7.07 6.92
C SER A 33 -5.64 6.67 7.01
N LYS A 34 -5.93 5.52 7.62
CA LYS A 34 -7.28 5.00 7.85
C LYS A 34 -7.42 4.47 9.28
N PHE A 35 -8.43 4.92 10.01
CA PHE A 35 -8.73 4.48 11.37
C PHE A 35 -10.24 4.40 11.61
N THR A 36 -10.74 3.24 12.05
CA THR A 36 -12.18 3.02 12.26
C THR A 36 -12.54 2.80 13.70
N ARG A 37 -13.67 3.37 14.11
CA ARG A 37 -14.28 3.22 15.43
C ARG A 37 -15.71 2.71 15.28
N VAL A 38 -16.01 1.60 15.93
CA VAL A 38 -17.37 1.06 16.03
C VAL A 38 -17.76 1.05 17.50
N TYR A 39 -18.81 1.78 17.87
CA TYR A 39 -19.16 1.93 19.28
C TYR A 39 -20.64 2.11 19.53
N GLU A 40 -21.10 1.66 20.69
CA GLU A 40 -22.48 1.83 21.16
C GLU A 40 -22.75 3.30 21.52
N LYS A 41 -23.23 4.08 20.55
CA LYS A 41 -23.42 5.53 20.66
C LYS A 41 -24.50 5.91 21.66
N GLY A 42 -25.57 5.11 21.75
CA GLY A 42 -26.63 5.35 22.74
C GLY A 42 -26.12 5.31 24.17
N LYS A 43 -25.31 4.30 24.49
CA LYS A 43 -24.68 4.15 25.81
C LYS A 43 -23.71 5.28 26.12
N GLN A 44 -23.00 5.80 25.12
CA GLN A 44 -22.17 6.99 25.29
C GLN A 44 -22.99 8.23 25.72
N PHE A 45 -24.25 8.33 25.30
CA PHE A 45 -25.16 9.40 25.71
C PHE A 45 -25.96 9.08 26.97
N GLY A 46 -25.68 7.96 27.64
CA GLY A 46 -26.31 7.57 28.90
C GLY A 46 -27.55 6.69 28.75
N ASP A 47 -27.97 6.34 27.53
CA ASP A 47 -29.03 5.36 27.32
C ASP A 47 -28.45 3.95 27.22
N VAL A 48 -28.52 3.23 28.35
CA VAL A 48 -27.98 1.87 28.51
C VAL A 48 -28.66 0.86 27.59
N ASN A 49 -29.93 1.09 27.24
CA ASN A 49 -30.74 0.15 26.47
C ASN A 49 -30.80 0.48 24.97
N SER A 50 -30.21 1.60 24.55
CA SER A 50 -30.29 2.00 23.15
C SER A 50 -29.51 1.02 22.24
N PRO A 51 -30.13 0.55 21.13
CA PRO A 51 -29.47 -0.28 20.13
C PRO A 51 -28.54 0.51 19.19
N TRP A 52 -28.45 1.85 19.35
CA TRP A 52 -27.69 2.71 18.45
C TRP A 52 -26.18 2.44 18.51
N VAL A 53 -25.66 1.85 17.43
CA VAL A 53 -24.22 1.71 17.16
C VAL A 53 -23.82 2.69 16.07
N ARG A 54 -22.66 3.32 16.22
CA ARG A 54 -22.06 4.18 15.21
C ARG A 54 -20.78 3.57 14.68
N PHE A 55 -20.65 3.60 13.35
CA PHE A 55 -19.46 3.22 12.62
C PHE A 55 -18.85 4.49 12.04
N GLU A 56 -17.64 4.84 12.47
CA GLU A 56 -16.91 6.02 12.01
C GLU A 56 -15.58 5.58 11.42
N THR A 57 -15.27 6.02 10.20
CA THR A 57 -13.94 5.89 9.62
C THR A 57 -13.32 7.27 9.46
N GLU A 58 -12.13 7.45 10.01
CA GLU A 58 -11.31 8.64 9.91
C GLU A 58 -10.25 8.41 8.83
N PHE A 59 -10.24 9.27 7.82
CA PHE A 59 -9.22 9.31 6.79
C PHE A 59 -8.26 10.47 7.07
N ARG A 60 -6.96 10.22 6.97
CA ARG A 60 -5.89 11.20 7.20
C ARG A 60 -4.87 11.16 6.08
N ALA A 61 -4.23 12.30 5.86
CA ALA A 61 -3.06 12.37 4.99
C ALA A 61 -1.98 11.43 5.51
N GLY A 62 -1.51 10.53 4.64
CA GLY A 62 -0.54 9.49 4.94
C GLY A 62 -0.27 8.70 3.66
N ASP A 63 -0.33 7.38 3.76
CA ASP A 63 -0.07 6.45 2.64
C ASP A 63 -1.22 6.35 1.63
N ILE A 64 -2.30 7.12 1.79
CA ILE A 64 -3.43 7.17 0.87
C ILE A 64 -3.60 8.57 0.31
N GLU A 65 -4.07 8.64 -0.93
CA GLU A 65 -4.56 9.87 -1.52
C GLU A 65 -6.04 10.03 -1.16
N ILE A 66 -6.41 11.16 -0.57
CA ILE A 66 -7.79 11.45 -0.22
C ILE A 66 -8.38 12.28 -1.35
N PRO A 67 -9.25 11.69 -2.20
CA PRO A 67 -9.83 12.43 -3.31
C PRO A 67 -10.87 13.42 -2.80
N LEU A 68 -10.98 14.58 -3.45
CA LEU A 68 -11.89 15.65 -3.03
C LEU A 68 -13.37 15.24 -3.12
N ASP A 69 -13.71 14.32 -4.01
CA ASP A 69 -15.08 13.81 -4.18
C ASP A 69 -15.58 13.00 -2.96
N VAL A 70 -14.71 12.71 -1.98
CA VAL A 70 -15.12 12.17 -0.67
C VAL A 70 -16.13 13.07 0.05
N LEU A 71 -16.08 14.38 -0.20
CA LEU A 71 -17.03 15.35 0.37
C LEU A 71 -18.43 15.23 -0.26
N LEU A 72 -18.50 14.78 -1.51
CA LEU A 72 -19.75 14.58 -2.24
C LEU A 72 -20.33 13.18 -1.99
N TYR A 73 -19.45 12.18 -1.88
CA TYR A 73 -19.84 10.76 -1.77
C TYR A 73 -19.29 10.08 -0.50
N PRO A 74 -19.47 10.66 0.71
CA PRO A 74 -18.86 10.12 1.92
C PRO A 74 -19.34 8.70 2.26
N GLY A 75 -20.62 8.39 1.97
CA GLY A 75 -21.19 7.06 2.16
C GLY A 75 -20.52 6.00 1.29
N SER A 76 -20.07 6.36 0.08
CA SER A 76 -19.39 5.44 -0.82
C SER A 76 -17.99 5.10 -0.34
N TYR A 77 -17.25 6.09 0.17
CA TYR A 77 -15.93 5.88 0.77
C TYR A 77 -16.01 5.16 2.11
N LEU A 78 -17.07 5.38 2.90
CA LEU A 78 -17.34 4.56 4.08
C LEU A 78 -17.61 3.10 3.71
N GLY A 79 -18.41 2.87 2.66
CA GLY A 79 -18.69 1.54 2.09
C GLY A 79 -17.46 0.83 1.55
N GLY A 80 -16.48 1.56 1.01
CA GLY A 80 -15.22 1.03 0.48
C GLY A 80 -14.05 1.02 1.47
N ALA A 81 -14.23 1.49 2.71
CA ALA A 81 -13.17 1.53 3.71
C ALA A 81 -12.66 0.14 4.09
N TYR A 82 -13.58 -0.82 4.24
CA TYR A 82 -13.31 -2.24 4.54
C TYR A 82 -14.26 -3.12 3.74
N PRO A 83 -13.86 -4.33 3.31
CA PRO A 83 -14.73 -5.21 2.52
C PRO A 83 -16.09 -5.49 3.19
N ILE A 84 -16.12 -5.59 4.52
CA ILE A 84 -17.35 -5.80 5.30
C ILE A 84 -18.33 -4.61 5.21
N CYS A 85 -17.84 -3.39 4.99
CA CYS A 85 -18.68 -2.20 4.91
C CYS A 85 -19.64 -2.24 3.72
N LYS A 86 -19.23 -2.88 2.61
CA LYS A 86 -20.11 -3.12 1.46
C LYS A 86 -21.35 -3.93 1.84
N ALA A 87 -21.19 -4.94 2.71
CA ALA A 87 -22.29 -5.76 3.19
C ALA A 87 -23.18 -5.03 4.22
N ILE A 88 -22.58 -4.20 5.08
CA ILE A 88 -23.31 -3.46 6.13
C ILE A 88 -24.14 -2.32 5.54
N PHE A 89 -23.52 -1.48 4.70
CA PHE A 89 -24.15 -0.22 4.26
C PHE A 89 -24.92 -0.35 2.94
N LYS A 90 -24.67 -1.40 2.15
CA LYS A 90 -25.33 -1.65 0.86
C LYS A 90 -25.26 -0.47 -0.13
N THR A 91 -24.24 0.37 0.02
CA THR A 91 -23.95 1.51 -0.86
C THR A 91 -22.89 1.13 -1.88
N GLU A 92 -22.84 1.87 -2.99
CA GLU A 92 -21.73 1.79 -3.93
C GLU A 92 -20.41 2.07 -3.21
N ALA A 93 -19.48 1.11 -3.23
CA ALA A 93 -18.23 1.18 -2.46
C ALA A 93 -17.11 1.77 -3.33
N LYS A 94 -16.57 2.93 -2.92
CA LYS A 94 -15.38 3.55 -3.52
C LYS A 94 -14.18 3.37 -2.60
N ARG A 95 -13.07 2.84 -3.11
CA ARG A 95 -11.82 2.67 -2.36
C ARG A 95 -10.87 3.82 -2.66
N MET A 96 -10.09 4.25 -1.67
CA MET A 96 -9.04 5.24 -1.87
C MET A 96 -7.77 4.56 -2.36
N ASP A 97 -7.06 5.23 -3.26
CA ASP A 97 -5.80 4.74 -3.81
C ASP A 97 -4.65 4.96 -2.83
N ALA A 98 -3.72 4.00 -2.82
CA ALA A 98 -2.47 4.14 -2.09
C ALA A 98 -1.58 5.14 -2.83
N LYS A 99 -0.92 6.04 -2.10
CA LYS A 99 0.06 6.94 -2.70
C LYS A 99 1.18 6.13 -3.33
N THR A 100 1.42 6.37 -4.61
CA THR A 100 2.55 5.79 -5.35
C THR A 100 3.68 6.80 -5.39
N GLU A 101 4.38 7.01 -4.28
CA GLU A 101 5.62 7.80 -4.25
C GLU A 101 6.79 6.92 -3.83
N THR A 102 7.46 6.27 -4.78
CA THR A 102 8.30 5.11 -4.38
C THR A 102 9.46 4.74 -5.28
N VAL A 103 10.00 5.65 -6.08
CA VAL A 103 11.28 5.37 -6.76
C VAL A 103 12.41 6.06 -6.00
N ASN A 104 12.54 7.38 -6.12
CA ASN A 104 13.73 8.10 -5.63
C ASN A 104 13.90 8.08 -4.11
N LEU A 105 12.83 8.24 -3.33
CA LEU A 105 12.89 8.19 -1.85
C LEU A 105 13.36 6.81 -1.33
N SER A 106 13.05 5.73 -2.07
CA SER A 106 13.47 4.36 -1.74
C SER A 106 14.97 4.16 -1.97
N PHE A 107 15.55 4.80 -2.99
CA PHE A 107 16.98 4.72 -3.30
C PHE A 107 17.83 5.40 -2.24
N ASP A 108 17.59 6.68 -2.00
CA ASP A 108 18.40 7.48 -1.06
C ASP A 108 18.35 6.88 0.35
N HIS A 109 17.17 6.43 0.78
CA HIS A 109 17.01 5.81 2.08
C HIS A 109 17.78 4.49 2.19
N LYS A 110 17.76 3.64 1.15
CA LYS A 110 18.53 2.39 1.16
C LYS A 110 20.03 2.63 1.05
N LEU A 111 20.47 3.60 0.26
CA LEU A 111 21.87 3.99 0.17
C LEU A 111 22.37 4.53 1.52
N PHE A 112 21.56 5.32 2.22
CA PHE A 112 21.86 5.81 3.57
C PHE A 112 22.07 4.66 4.56
N HIS A 113 21.17 3.67 4.59
CA HIS A 113 21.31 2.50 5.47
C HIS A 113 22.49 1.62 5.08
N ALA A 114 22.73 1.41 3.78
CA ALA A 114 23.89 0.67 3.30
C ALA A 114 25.19 1.34 3.75
N ARG A 115 25.33 2.66 3.54
CA ARG A 115 26.49 3.44 4.02
C ARG A 115 26.71 3.25 5.51
N ASN A 116 25.66 3.32 6.33
CA ASN A 116 25.79 3.22 7.78
C ASN A 116 26.13 1.80 8.26
N GLN A 117 25.62 0.77 7.58
CA GLN A 117 25.85 -0.64 7.95
C GLN A 117 27.24 -1.12 7.52
N VAL A 118 27.63 -0.89 6.26
CA VAL A 118 28.87 -1.46 5.70
C VAL A 118 30.02 -0.46 5.58
N GLY A 119 29.76 0.85 5.60
CA GLY A 119 30.78 1.86 5.30
C GLY A 119 31.98 1.85 6.24
N LYS A 120 31.77 1.59 7.54
CA LYS A 120 32.87 1.46 8.52
C LYS A 120 33.77 0.26 8.21
N MET A 121 33.19 -0.85 7.78
CA MET A 121 33.93 -2.06 7.41
C MET A 121 34.73 -1.85 6.13
N VAL A 122 34.14 -1.20 5.13
CA VAL A 122 34.83 -0.86 3.88
C VAL A 122 36.05 0.02 4.15
N ASN A 123 35.93 1.03 5.01
CA ASN A 123 37.07 1.87 5.40
C ASN A 123 38.19 1.05 6.06
N PHE A 124 37.84 0.17 7.01
CA PHE A 124 38.80 -0.70 7.67
C PHE A 124 39.54 -1.64 6.69
N LEU A 125 38.81 -2.23 5.74
CA LEU A 125 39.41 -3.12 4.73
C LEU A 125 40.37 -2.37 3.79
N ARG A 126 40.03 -1.13 3.42
CA ARG A 126 40.92 -0.25 2.66
C ARG A 126 42.20 0.07 3.43
N ASP A 127 42.10 0.38 4.71
CA ASP A 127 43.27 0.68 5.56
C ASP A 127 44.21 -0.54 5.72
N ILE A 128 43.66 -1.75 5.64
CA ILE A 128 44.44 -3.01 5.64
C ILE A 128 45.08 -3.30 4.26
N GLY A 129 44.78 -2.49 3.24
CA GLY A 129 45.36 -2.59 1.90
C GLY A 129 44.62 -3.57 0.98
N TRP A 130 43.35 -3.85 1.24
CA TRP A 130 42.53 -4.60 0.27
C TRP A 130 42.17 -3.71 -0.91
N ASP A 131 42.18 -4.30 -2.11
CA ASP A 131 41.71 -3.63 -3.31
C ASP A 131 40.18 -3.50 -3.32
N ASP A 132 39.68 -2.43 -3.94
CA ASP A 132 38.26 -2.11 -4.01
C ASP A 132 37.44 -3.24 -4.67
N THR A 133 37.97 -3.88 -5.72
CA THR A 133 37.28 -4.99 -6.41
C THR A 133 37.10 -6.18 -5.47
N LYS A 134 38.17 -6.55 -4.76
CA LYS A 134 38.17 -7.64 -3.78
C LYS A 134 37.19 -7.37 -2.62
N ILE A 135 37.07 -6.11 -2.19
CA ILE A 135 36.12 -5.73 -1.13
C ILE A 135 34.67 -5.94 -1.61
N VAL A 136 34.34 -5.49 -2.82
CA VAL A 136 33.00 -5.65 -3.39
C VAL A 136 32.66 -7.13 -3.58
N ASP A 137 33.56 -7.90 -4.18
CA ASP A 137 33.34 -9.32 -4.45
C ASP A 137 33.09 -10.11 -3.16
N GLU A 138 33.87 -9.85 -2.11
CA GLU A 138 33.68 -10.55 -0.83
C GLU A 138 32.42 -10.09 -0.08
N LEU A 139 32.01 -8.82 -0.20
CA LEU A 139 30.78 -8.31 0.41
C LEU A 139 29.50 -8.80 -0.28
N VAL A 140 29.57 -9.11 -1.58
CA VAL A 140 28.42 -9.58 -2.38
C VAL A 140 28.32 -11.11 -2.38
N LYS A 141 29.41 -11.81 -2.04
CA LYS A 141 29.50 -13.27 -2.08
C LYS A 141 28.36 -13.96 -1.31
N GLY A 142 27.57 -14.77 -2.03
CA GLY A 142 26.45 -15.52 -1.46
C GLY A 142 25.16 -14.72 -1.24
N ILE A 143 25.11 -13.46 -1.70
CA ILE A 143 23.92 -12.62 -1.67
C ILE A 143 23.37 -12.51 -3.09
N GLU A 144 22.15 -12.99 -3.31
CA GLU A 144 21.46 -12.90 -4.60
C GLU A 144 20.33 -11.86 -4.57
N GLY A 145 20.16 -11.15 -5.70
CA GLY A 145 19.05 -10.23 -5.95
C GLY A 145 19.27 -8.79 -5.48
N TYR A 146 18.26 -7.95 -5.72
CA TYR A 146 18.31 -6.52 -5.41
C TYR A 146 17.59 -6.18 -4.10
N PRO A 147 17.93 -5.05 -3.46
CA PRO A 147 17.20 -4.56 -2.30
C PRO A 147 15.70 -4.43 -2.59
N LYS A 148 14.84 -5.09 -1.81
CA LYS A 148 13.38 -5.13 -2.02
C LYS A 148 12.79 -3.76 -2.27
N GLY A 149 12.20 -3.52 -3.44
CA GLY A 149 11.59 -2.23 -3.81
C GLY A 149 12.58 -1.22 -4.42
N LEU A 150 13.75 -1.67 -4.87
CA LEU A 150 14.53 -1.01 -5.91
C LEU A 150 14.45 -1.92 -7.12
N GLN A 151 13.92 -1.41 -8.22
CA GLN A 151 13.77 -2.11 -9.48
C GLN A 151 14.71 -1.42 -10.47
N PRO A 152 15.79 -2.08 -10.93
CA PRO A 152 16.76 -1.47 -11.85
C PRO A 152 16.10 -0.84 -13.08
N GLU A 153 14.98 -1.42 -13.53
CA GLU A 153 14.16 -0.97 -14.66
C GLU A 153 13.63 0.46 -14.45
N GLN A 154 13.38 0.85 -13.20
CA GLN A 154 12.94 2.21 -12.86
C GLN A 154 14.05 3.25 -12.99
N TYR A 155 15.31 2.82 -13.11
CA TYR A 155 16.51 3.66 -13.19
C TYR A 155 17.29 3.49 -14.50
N ASP A 156 16.83 2.63 -15.42
CA ASP A 156 17.40 2.58 -16.77
C ASP A 156 17.00 3.86 -17.51
N CYS A 157 17.96 4.78 -17.62
CA CYS A 157 17.76 6.09 -18.23
C CYS A 157 17.56 6.05 -19.75
N ARG A 158 17.56 4.87 -20.37
CA ARG A 158 17.16 4.68 -21.77
C ARG A 158 15.66 4.94 -22.01
N ASP A 159 14.80 4.68 -21.03
CA ASP A 159 13.35 4.90 -21.11
C ASP A 159 12.90 6.23 -20.47
N GLN A 160 13.65 6.76 -19.50
CA GLN A 160 13.28 8.00 -18.81
C GLN A 160 13.40 9.25 -19.68
N THR A 161 14.22 9.21 -20.74
CA THR A 161 14.31 10.31 -21.72
C THR A 161 13.04 10.45 -22.57
N GLN A 162 12.16 9.44 -22.60
CA GLN A 162 10.85 9.53 -23.29
C GLN A 162 9.70 10.03 -22.40
N LYS A 163 9.83 10.01 -21.06
CA LYS A 163 8.69 10.25 -20.15
C LYS A 163 8.64 11.61 -19.45
N ILE A 164 9.62 12.48 -19.65
CA ILE A 164 9.48 13.90 -19.28
C ILE A 164 9.10 14.68 -20.54
N GLN A 165 7.87 14.51 -21.00
CA GLN A 165 7.31 15.44 -21.99
C GLN A 165 6.67 16.59 -21.23
N TYR A 166 7.26 17.77 -21.33
CA TYR A 166 6.58 18.97 -20.88
C TYR A 166 5.40 19.24 -21.83
N ILE A 167 4.23 19.57 -21.29
CA ILE A 167 2.98 19.79 -22.06
C ILE A 167 3.15 20.76 -23.24
N HIS A 168 4.16 21.64 -23.20
CA HIS A 168 4.44 22.62 -24.25
C HIS A 168 5.38 22.13 -25.37
N GLU A 169 5.95 20.93 -25.26
CA GLU A 169 6.84 20.31 -26.26
C GLU A 169 6.12 19.26 -27.14
N GLU A 170 4.93 18.79 -26.72
CA GLU A 170 4.15 17.77 -27.43
C GLU A 170 3.82 18.14 -28.87
N GLN A 171 3.47 19.40 -29.14
CA GLN A 171 3.05 19.81 -30.48
C GLN A 171 4.18 19.74 -31.51
N LYS A 172 5.43 19.99 -31.08
CA LYS A 172 6.62 19.90 -31.95
C LYS A 172 7.07 18.45 -32.15
N ALA A 173 7.04 17.65 -31.09
CA ALA A 173 7.44 16.24 -31.15
C ALA A 173 6.49 15.40 -32.01
N ILE A 174 5.19 15.72 -32.05
CA ILE A 174 4.19 15.06 -32.90
C ILE A 174 4.45 15.33 -34.39
N ASP A 175 4.88 16.55 -34.74
CA ASP A 175 5.18 16.92 -36.12
C ASP A 175 6.51 16.32 -36.62
N ASP A 176 7.49 16.13 -35.72
CA ASP A 176 8.83 15.60 -36.04
C ASP A 176 8.89 14.05 -36.07
N LEU A 177 7.94 13.35 -35.46
CA LEU A 177 7.86 11.88 -35.44
C LEU A 177 7.19 11.36 -36.73
N ASN A 178 7.98 11.26 -37.78
CA ASN A 178 7.62 10.50 -38.97
C ASN A 178 7.39 9.02 -38.56
N MET A 179 6.14 8.56 -38.59
CA MET A 179 5.62 7.27 -38.06
C MET A 179 6.31 5.98 -38.55
N GLN A 180 7.29 6.11 -39.45
CA GLN A 180 7.96 4.99 -40.12
C GLN A 180 9.21 4.51 -39.38
N THR A 181 9.94 5.40 -38.70
CA THR A 181 11.15 5.03 -37.93
C THR A 181 10.83 4.38 -36.59
N LEU A 182 9.68 4.70 -35.99
CA LEU A 182 9.19 4.08 -34.75
C LEU A 182 8.89 2.58 -34.91
N LEU A 183 8.48 2.13 -36.10
CA LEU A 183 8.13 0.73 -36.34
C LEU A 183 9.37 -0.18 -36.43
N ASP A 184 10.49 0.34 -36.92
CA ASP A 184 11.73 -0.43 -37.07
C ASP A 184 12.44 -0.63 -35.72
N ASP A 185 12.40 0.37 -34.82
CA ASP A 185 12.97 0.27 -33.46
C ASP A 185 12.15 -0.65 -32.53
N LEU A 186 10.85 -0.80 -32.80
CA LEU A 186 9.94 -1.69 -32.05
C LEU A 186 10.17 -3.18 -32.34
N LEU A 187 10.85 -3.53 -33.43
CA LEU A 187 11.10 -4.92 -33.82
C LEU A 187 12.38 -5.50 -33.21
N ASP A 188 13.21 -4.67 -32.56
CA ASP A 188 14.49 -5.07 -31.94
C ASP A 188 14.38 -5.14 -30.39
N GLU A 189 13.22 -5.53 -29.86
CA GLU A 189 13.06 -5.88 -28.45
C GLU A 189 13.96 -7.08 -28.09
N LYS A 190 15.13 -6.81 -27.51
CA LYS A 190 15.82 -7.82 -26.71
C LYS A 190 15.05 -8.01 -25.40
N GLU A 191 14.26 -9.07 -25.33
CA GLU A 191 13.66 -9.54 -24.08
C GLU A 191 14.74 -9.76 -23.01
N THR A 192 14.90 -8.82 -22.08
CA THR A 192 15.52 -9.10 -20.78
C THR A 192 14.41 -9.53 -19.82
N ALA A 193 14.18 -10.84 -19.75
CA ALA A 193 13.20 -11.40 -18.82
C ALA A 193 13.64 -11.17 -17.37
N PHE A 194 12.96 -10.26 -16.66
CA PHE A 194 13.19 -10.02 -15.24
C PHE A 194 12.28 -10.93 -14.37
N PRO A 195 12.78 -11.57 -13.30
CA PRO A 195 12.16 -12.77 -12.76
C PRO A 195 10.91 -12.61 -11.88
N GLN A 196 10.38 -11.40 -11.61
CA GLN A 196 9.23 -11.26 -10.70
C GLN A 196 8.37 -10.03 -10.93
N ASP A 197 7.23 -10.28 -11.57
CA ASP A 197 6.21 -9.31 -11.94
C ASP A 197 5.21 -9.12 -10.77
N ARG A 198 5.33 -8.01 -10.04
CA ARG A 198 4.70 -7.79 -8.72
C ARG A 198 3.25 -7.32 -8.74
N GLU A 199 2.78 -6.76 -9.86
CA GLU A 199 1.38 -6.31 -10.01
C GLU A 199 0.39 -7.46 -9.80
N LYS A 200 0.75 -8.65 -10.28
CA LYS A 200 -0.01 -9.90 -10.12
C LYS A 200 -0.12 -10.34 -8.66
N GLN A 201 0.71 -9.84 -7.75
CA GLN A 201 0.68 -10.20 -6.34
C GLN A 201 -0.35 -9.37 -5.55
N HIS A 202 -0.48 -8.07 -5.85
CA HIS A 202 -1.45 -7.18 -5.18
C HIS A 202 -2.91 -7.57 -5.47
N ILE A 203 -3.21 -7.94 -6.72
CA ILE A 203 -4.56 -8.37 -7.13
C ILE A 203 -4.97 -9.64 -6.38
N LYS A 204 -4.04 -10.60 -6.23
CA LYS A 204 -4.28 -11.86 -5.50
C LYS A 204 -4.59 -11.66 -4.01
N ASP A 205 -3.95 -10.68 -3.37
CA ASP A 205 -4.18 -10.41 -1.95
C ASP A 205 -5.58 -9.82 -1.72
N ILE A 206 -6.09 -9.00 -2.65
CA ILE A 206 -7.45 -8.44 -2.61
C ILE A 206 -8.50 -9.55 -2.76
N GLU A 207 -8.35 -10.42 -3.76
CA GLU A 207 -9.28 -11.53 -4.02
C GLU A 207 -9.35 -12.51 -2.83
N LEU A 208 -8.22 -12.73 -2.15
CA LEU A 208 -8.16 -13.57 -0.95
C LEU A 208 -8.98 -12.98 0.20
N GLU A 209 -8.86 -11.68 0.46
CA GLU A 209 -9.63 -11.00 1.52
C GLU A 209 -11.13 -11.03 1.26
N GLU A 210 -11.54 -10.77 0.01
CA GLU A 210 -12.96 -10.84 -0.37
C GLU A 210 -13.53 -12.24 -0.14
N ARG A 211 -12.77 -13.29 -0.49
CA ARG A 211 -13.17 -14.68 -0.30
C ARG A 211 -13.34 -15.05 1.18
N ILE A 212 -12.45 -14.58 2.05
CA ILE A 212 -12.54 -14.82 3.50
C ILE A 212 -13.79 -14.17 4.08
N VAL A 213 -14.10 -12.93 3.67
CA VAL A 213 -15.30 -12.20 4.14
C VAL A 213 -16.57 -12.87 3.65
N SER A 214 -16.64 -13.30 2.38
CA SER A 214 -17.77 -14.05 1.85
C SER A 214 -18.02 -15.35 2.61
N ASN A 215 -16.97 -16.11 2.93
CA ASN A 215 -17.07 -17.34 3.71
C ASN A 215 -17.59 -17.09 5.14
N PHE A 216 -17.17 -16.00 5.78
CA PHE A 216 -17.64 -15.62 7.12
C PHE A 216 -19.12 -15.22 7.13
N LEU A 217 -19.57 -14.46 6.12
CA LEU A 217 -20.98 -14.06 6.01
C LEU A 217 -21.88 -15.28 5.77
N ASN A 218 -21.44 -16.23 4.94
CA ASN A 218 -22.19 -17.45 4.65
C ASN A 218 -22.27 -18.40 5.85
N SER A 219 -21.24 -18.48 6.71
CA SER A 219 -21.25 -19.38 7.87
C SER A 219 -22.22 -18.93 8.97
N LYS A 220 -22.49 -17.62 9.11
CA LYS A 220 -23.48 -17.09 10.05
C LYS A 220 -24.92 -17.07 9.51
N GLY A 221 -25.10 -17.21 8.21
CA GLY A 221 -26.43 -17.38 7.59
C GLY A 221 -27.08 -18.74 7.92
N ASN A 222 -26.28 -19.76 8.22
CA ASN A 222 -26.74 -21.13 8.51
C ASN A 222 -26.97 -21.43 10.01
N SER A 223 -26.83 -20.44 10.89
CA SER A 223 -27.04 -20.60 12.34
C SER A 223 -28.38 -20.04 12.86
N ASN A 224 -29.30 -19.67 11.95
CA ASN A 224 -30.68 -19.26 12.27
C ASN A 224 -31.70 -20.16 11.54
N VAL A 225 -31.64 -21.47 11.78
CA VAL A 225 -32.75 -22.41 11.56
C VAL A 225 -32.98 -23.18 12.85
#